data_AF-A0A914XZT2-F1
#
_entry.id   AF-A0A914XZT2-F1
#
_cell.length_a   1.000
_cell.length_b   1.000
_cell.length_c   1.000
_cell.angle_alpha   90.00
_cell.angle_beta   90.00
_cell.angle_gamma   90.00
#
_symmetry.space_group_name_H-M   'P 1'
#
loop_
_entity.id
_entity.type
_entity.pdbx_description
1 polymer ?
#
loop_
_entity_poly.entity_id
_entity_poly.type
_entity_poly.pdbx_seq_one_letter_code
_entity_poly.pdbx_strand_id
1 'polypeptide(L)'
;MDDDILGFNESKDADSPLNIPINDVVTENLAGLHQHWMNEYLMSRDKHLSEVANKLHADFLSDQENIRKELMKQFTEELLTTKKNLEVQYMATLKHELLELRRRHTIEISEAKKSQWCNVCLKESIFYCCWNTTYCSTECQHKHWILHRLSCRRGNNRAASKNNNDDIKCIQIIPVHRDALDISSDEPN
;
A
#
# COMPACT_ATOMS: atom_id res chain seq x y z
N MET A 1 -27.23 39.55 -41.29
CA MET A 1 -28.54 39.29 -41.90
C MET A 1 -29.22 40.62 -41.85
N ASP A 2 -29.20 41.29 -43.00
CA ASP A 2 -29.67 42.63 -43.23
C ASP A 2 -31.21 42.66 -43.09
N ASP A 3 -31.74 43.56 -42.27
CA ASP A 3 -33.18 43.82 -42.23
C ASP A 3 -33.50 44.92 -43.24
N ASP A 4 -34.12 44.47 -44.33
CA ASP A 4 -34.63 45.26 -45.44
C ASP A 4 -35.59 46.36 -44.96
N ILE A 5 -35.23 47.60 -45.29
CA ILE A 5 -36.13 48.75 -45.25
C ILE A 5 -37.20 48.54 -46.33
N LEU A 6 -38.38 48.08 -45.91
CA LEU A 6 -39.57 48.08 -46.75
C LEU A 6 -40.00 49.52 -47.02
N GLY A 7 -39.75 49.97 -48.24
CA GLY A 7 -40.28 51.21 -48.78
C GLY A 7 -41.80 51.19 -48.80
N PHE A 8 -42.41 52.17 -48.13
CA PHE A 8 -43.84 52.40 -48.21
C PHE A 8 -44.11 53.57 -49.14
N ASN A 9 -44.73 53.26 -50.27
CA ASN A 9 -45.11 54.20 -51.33
C ASN A 9 -46.10 55.25 -50.83
N GLU A 10 -45.84 56.48 -51.26
CA GLU A 10 -46.68 57.66 -51.05
C GLU A 10 -47.85 57.64 -52.05
N SER A 11 -49.01 57.13 -51.63
CA SER A 11 -50.28 57.28 -52.36
C SER A 11 -51.18 58.27 -51.64
N LYS A 12 -51.22 59.49 -52.19
CA LYS A 12 -52.20 60.53 -51.90
C LYS A 12 -53.53 60.14 -52.52
N ASP A 13 -54.47 59.65 -51.72
CA ASP A 13 -55.88 59.66 -52.08
C ASP A 13 -56.67 60.30 -50.93
N ALA A 14 -57.31 61.41 -51.28
CA ALA A 14 -58.22 62.17 -50.45
C ALA A 14 -59.59 61.48 -50.35
N ASP A 15 -60.32 61.82 -49.30
CA ASP A 15 -61.73 61.51 -49.03
C ASP A 15 -62.05 60.11 -48.49
N SER A 16 -61.82 59.95 -47.18
CA SER A 16 -62.61 59.03 -46.34
C SER A 16 -63.29 59.83 -45.22
N PRO A 17 -64.64 59.88 -45.17
CA PRO A 17 -65.37 60.78 -44.28
C PRO A 17 -65.55 60.13 -42.91
N LEU A 18 -64.48 60.01 -42.13
CA LEU A 18 -64.50 59.73 -40.69
C LEU A 18 -63.15 60.13 -40.04
N ASN A 19 -62.62 61.31 -40.38
CA ASN A 19 -61.50 61.87 -39.62
C ASN A 19 -62.04 62.62 -38.40
N ILE A 20 -62.37 61.88 -37.35
CA ILE A 20 -62.66 62.45 -36.03
C ILE A 20 -61.36 63.10 -35.54
N PRO A 21 -61.33 64.40 -35.19
CA PRO A 21 -60.12 65.03 -34.69
C PRO A 21 -59.69 64.32 -33.41
N ILE A 22 -58.62 63.53 -33.48
CA ILE A 22 -58.02 62.95 -32.29
C ILE A 22 -57.42 64.14 -31.54
N ASN A 23 -58.07 64.52 -30.44
CA ASN A 23 -57.66 65.64 -29.59
C ASN A 23 -56.20 65.43 -29.13
N ASP A 24 -55.36 66.47 -29.12
CA ASP A 24 -53.93 66.39 -28.78
C ASP A 24 -53.67 65.74 -27.40
N VAL A 25 -54.65 65.86 -26.50
CA VAL A 25 -54.64 65.19 -25.19
C VAL A 25 -54.74 63.66 -25.31
N VAL A 26 -55.49 63.14 -26.28
CA VAL A 26 -55.67 61.70 -26.50
C VAL A 26 -54.43 61.10 -27.15
N THR A 27 -53.77 61.80 -28.07
CA THR A 27 -52.49 61.37 -28.66
C THR A 27 -51.36 61.39 -27.63
N GLU A 28 -51.29 62.40 -26.77
CA GLU A 28 -50.33 62.48 -25.66
C GLU A 28 -50.55 61.35 -24.64
N ASN A 29 -51.79 61.11 -24.22
CA ASN A 29 -52.12 60.01 -23.32
C ASN A 29 -51.80 58.63 -23.92
N LEU A 30 -52.05 58.43 -25.22
CA LEU A 30 -51.70 57.20 -25.93
C LEU A 30 -50.18 57.01 -26.01
N ALA A 31 -49.43 58.09 -26.27
CA ALA A 31 -47.96 58.06 -26.29
C ALA A 31 -47.39 57.76 -24.89
N GLY A 32 -47.95 58.35 -23.83
CA GLY A 32 -47.57 58.08 -22.45
C GLY A 32 -47.83 56.62 -22.04
N LEU A 33 -49.00 56.07 -22.41
CA LEU A 33 -49.32 54.67 -22.18
C LEU A 33 -48.36 53.73 -22.93
N HIS A 34 -48.07 54.05 -24.19
CA HIS A 34 -47.12 53.28 -25.00
C HIS A 34 -45.70 53.32 -24.40
N GLN A 35 -45.22 54.49 -23.99
CA GLN A 35 -43.93 54.62 -23.32
C GLN A 35 -43.87 53.84 -22.00
N HIS A 36 -44.93 53.92 -21.18
CA HIS A 36 -45.01 53.15 -19.95
C HIS A 36 -44.96 51.64 -20.22
N TRP A 37 -45.75 51.14 -21.17
CA TRP A 37 -45.75 49.72 -21.53
C TRP A 37 -44.40 49.25 -22.08
N MET A 38 -43.76 50.06 -22.94
CA MET A 38 -42.44 49.73 -23.46
C MET A 38 -41.38 49.68 -22.35
N ASN A 39 -41.41 50.63 -21.41
CA ASN A 39 -40.51 50.64 -20.27
C ASN A 39 -40.73 49.40 -19.38
N GLU A 40 -41.98 49.09 -19.02
CA GLU A 40 -42.32 47.91 -18.21
C GLU A 40 -41.91 46.60 -18.91
N TYR A 41 -42.15 46.50 -20.22
CA TYR A 41 -41.74 45.35 -21.01
C TYR A 41 -40.22 45.17 -21.02
N LEU A 42 -39.46 46.24 -21.29
CA LEU A 42 -38.00 46.19 -21.32
C LEU A 42 -37.43 45.86 -19.94
N MET A 43 -37.94 46.50 -18.88
CA MET A 43 -37.54 46.20 -17.50
C MET A 43 -37.84 44.75 -17.12
N SER A 44 -39.03 44.26 -17.46
CA SER A 44 -39.40 42.87 -17.22
C SER A 44 -38.50 41.90 -17.99
N ARG A 45 -38.27 42.15 -19.29
CA ARG A 45 -37.38 41.33 -20.11
C ARG A 45 -35.97 41.29 -19.54
N ASP A 46 -35.39 42.43 -19.21
CA ASP A 46 -34.03 42.54 -18.69
C ASP A 46 -33.91 41.86 -17.31
N LYS A 47 -34.95 41.98 -16.47
CA LYS A 47 -35.04 41.25 -15.20
C LYS A 47 -35.04 39.74 -15.43
N HIS A 48 -35.91 39.21 -16.28
CA HIS A 48 -35.98 37.76 -16.55
C HIS A 48 -34.67 37.24 -17.17
N LEU A 49 -34.03 38.00 -18.08
CA LEU A 49 -32.74 37.64 -18.64
C LEU A 49 -31.65 37.58 -17.57
N SER A 50 -31.61 38.57 -16.66
CA SER A 50 -30.66 38.60 -15.55
C SER A 50 -30.89 37.43 -14.58
N GLU A 51 -32.15 37.13 -14.25
CA GLU A 51 -32.50 36.01 -13.36
C GLU A 51 -32.06 34.66 -13.95
N VAL A 52 -32.32 34.41 -15.24
CA VAL A 52 -31.88 33.18 -15.91
C VAL A 52 -30.36 33.10 -15.97
N ALA A 53 -29.68 34.19 -16.32
CA ALA A 53 -28.21 34.23 -16.36
C ALA A 53 -27.58 33.96 -14.99
N ASN A 54 -28.11 34.58 -13.93
CA ASN A 54 -27.64 34.38 -12.56
C ASN A 54 -27.88 32.94 -12.08
N LYS A 55 -29.04 32.38 -12.39
CA LYS A 55 -29.35 30.98 -12.07
C LYS A 55 -28.39 30.02 -12.76
N LEU A 56 -28.19 30.18 -14.07
CA LEU A 56 -27.27 29.33 -14.83
C LEU A 56 -25.83 29.42 -14.30
N HIS A 57 -25.40 30.62 -13.92
CA HIS A 57 -24.08 30.81 -13.32
C HIS A 57 -23.96 30.12 -11.94
N ALA A 58 -24.98 30.26 -11.09
CA ALA A 58 -25.02 29.58 -9.80
C ALA A 58 -25.01 28.06 -9.94
N ASP A 59 -25.82 27.53 -10.87
CA ASP A 59 -25.89 26.10 -11.18
C ASP A 59 -24.52 25.59 -11.66
N PHE A 60 -23.86 26.31 -12.58
CA PHE A 60 -22.53 25.96 -13.07
C PHE A 60 -21.47 25.90 -11.96
N LEU A 61 -21.44 26.90 -11.08
CA LEU A 61 -20.48 26.93 -9.96
C LEU A 61 -20.74 25.81 -8.96
N SER A 62 -22.02 25.52 -8.69
CA SER A 62 -22.43 24.40 -7.85
C SER A 62 -21.96 23.06 -8.46
N ASP A 63 -22.20 22.86 -9.76
CA ASP A 63 -21.78 21.64 -10.46
C ASP A 63 -20.26 21.47 -10.46
N GLN A 64 -19.52 22.55 -10.70
CA GLN A 64 -18.06 22.54 -10.65
C GLN A 64 -17.55 22.10 -9.27
N GLU A 65 -18.13 22.64 -8.20
CA GLU A 65 -17.76 22.30 -6.83
C GLU A 65 -18.14 20.85 -6.47
N ASN A 66 -19.29 20.38 -6.93
CA ASN A 66 -19.74 19.00 -6.73
C ASN A 66 -18.83 18.00 -7.44
N ILE A 67 -18.47 18.26 -8.70
CA ILE A 67 -17.53 17.44 -9.46
C ILE A 67 -16.17 17.40 -8.75
N ARG A 68 -15.68 18.56 -8.30
CA ARG A 68 -14.40 18.66 -7.57
C ARG A 68 -14.42 17.83 -6.29
N LYS A 69 -15.50 17.92 -5.50
CA LYS A 69 -15.67 17.16 -4.26
C LYS A 69 -15.72 15.66 -4.51
N GLU A 70 -16.52 15.24 -5.48
CA GLU A 70 -16.69 13.82 -5.79
C GLU A 70 -15.38 13.20 -6.30
N LEU A 71 -14.66 13.92 -7.18
CA LEU A 71 -13.36 13.48 -7.65
C LEU A 71 -12.35 13.32 -6.50
N MET A 72 -12.27 14.30 -5.60
CA MET A 72 -11.36 14.22 -4.44
C MET A 72 -11.73 13.09 -3.48
N LYS A 73 -13.03 12.85 -3.29
CA LYS A 73 -13.53 11.73 -2.48
C LYS A 73 -13.12 10.39 -3.09
N GLN A 74 -13.34 10.19 -4.39
CA GLN A 74 -12.96 8.98 -5.10
C GLN A 74 -11.45 8.70 -5.00
N PHE A 75 -10.62 9.72 -5.25
CA PHE A 75 -9.17 9.59 -5.10
C PHE A 75 -8.76 9.21 -3.67
N THR A 76 -9.39 9.82 -2.67
CA THR A 76 -9.10 9.54 -1.27
C THR A 76 -9.47 8.09 -0.92
N GLU A 77 -10.64 7.63 -1.35
CA GLU A 77 -11.11 6.26 -1.12
C GLU A 77 -10.23 5.21 -1.81
N GLU A 78 -9.80 5.49 -3.05
CA GLU A 78 -8.90 4.60 -3.80
C GLU A 78 -7.51 4.52 -3.16
N LEU A 79 -6.95 5.65 -2.70
CA LEU A 79 -5.69 5.69 -1.98
C LEU A 79 -5.76 4.91 -0.66
N LEU A 80 -6.83 5.10 0.12
CA LEU A 80 -7.04 4.38 1.37
C LEU A 80 -7.17 2.87 1.13
N THR A 81 -7.91 2.48 0.10
CA THR A 81 -8.09 1.08 -0.28
C THR A 81 -6.78 0.46 -0.73
N THR A 82 -6.02 1.14 -1.58
CA THR A 82 -4.72 0.68 -2.06
C THR A 82 -3.73 0.53 -0.92
N LYS A 83 -3.65 1.53 -0.02
CA LYS A 83 -2.82 1.47 1.17
C LYS A 83 -3.17 0.26 2.04
N LYS A 84 -4.46 0.07 2.35
CA LYS A 84 -4.92 -1.06 3.16
C LYS A 84 -4.58 -2.42 2.53
N ASN A 85 -4.75 -2.54 1.22
CA ASN A 85 -4.41 -3.77 0.49
C ASN A 85 -2.91 -4.08 0.56
N LEU A 86 -2.07 -3.06 0.38
CA LEU A 86 -0.61 -3.20 0.51
C LEU A 86 -0.19 -3.59 1.93
N GLU A 87 -0.80 -2.99 2.96
CA GLU A 87 -0.53 -3.34 4.36
C GLU A 87 -0.89 -4.81 4.64
N VAL A 88 -2.06 -5.28 4.18
CA VAL A 88 -2.48 -6.67 4.34
C VAL A 88 -1.53 -7.63 3.62
N GLN A 89 -1.16 -7.33 2.37
CA GLN A 89 -0.22 -8.16 1.60
C GLN A 89 1.16 -8.20 2.27
N TYR A 90 1.67 -7.05 2.69
CA TYR A 90 2.95 -6.95 3.39
C TYR A 90 2.95 -7.79 4.68
N MET A 91 1.91 -7.67 5.50
CA MET A 91 1.78 -8.44 6.74
C MET A 91 1.67 -9.94 6.48
N ALA A 92 0.96 -10.36 5.42
CA ALA A 92 0.87 -11.76 5.04
C ALA A 92 2.23 -12.32 4.60
N THR A 93 2.97 -11.60 3.75
CA THR A 93 4.32 -11.98 3.31
C THR A 93 5.28 -12.06 4.50
N LEU A 94 5.29 -11.04 5.37
CA LEU A 94 6.15 -11.02 6.54
C LEU A 94 5.86 -12.21 7.48
N LYS A 95 4.58 -12.51 7.71
CA LYS A 95 4.16 -13.67 8.53
C LYS A 95 4.64 -14.98 7.91
N HIS A 96 4.52 -15.13 6.59
CA HIS A 96 4.97 -16.31 5.88
C HIS A 96 6.50 -16.48 5.98
N GLU A 97 7.26 -15.41 5.75
CA GLU A 97 8.73 -15.43 5.87
C GLU A 97 9.20 -15.78 7.29
N LEU A 98 8.54 -15.23 8.32
CA LEU A 98 8.84 -15.58 9.71
C LEU A 98 8.57 -17.04 10.02
N LEU A 99 7.49 -17.61 9.48
CA LEU A 99 7.15 -19.02 9.65
C LEU A 99 8.19 -19.91 8.96
N GLU A 100 8.56 -19.60 7.71
CA GLU A 100 9.57 -20.36 6.99
C GLU A 100 10.95 -20.26 7.63
N LEU A 101 11.33 -19.09 8.14
CA LEU A 101 12.57 -18.92 8.89
C LEU A 101 12.57 -19.79 10.16
N ARG A 102 11.46 -19.80 10.90
CA ARG A 102 11.30 -20.64 12.09
C ARG A 102 11.36 -22.14 11.74
N ARG A 103 10.74 -22.54 10.63
CA ARG A 103 10.75 -23.92 10.15
C ARG A 103 12.18 -24.35 9.79
N ARG A 104 12.90 -23.56 9.00
CA ARG A 104 14.30 -23.83 8.65
C ARG A 104 15.19 -23.90 9.88
N HIS A 105 15.08 -22.93 10.79
CA HIS A 105 15.85 -22.93 12.03
C HIS A 105 15.57 -24.17 12.90
N THR A 106 14.32 -24.62 12.98
CA THR A 106 13.97 -25.86 13.69
C THR A 106 14.64 -27.07 13.05
N ILE A 107 14.66 -27.15 11.73
CA ILE A 107 15.32 -28.23 10.99
C ILE A 107 16.83 -28.19 11.23
N GLU A 108 17.47 -27.03 11.06
CA GLU A 108 18.90 -26.83 11.27
C GLU A 108 19.33 -27.21 12.70
N ILE A 109 18.54 -26.84 13.73
CA ILE A 109 18.79 -27.27 15.10
C ILE A 109 18.66 -28.79 15.24
N SER A 110 17.64 -29.40 14.62
CA SER A 110 17.42 -30.83 14.71
C SER A 110 18.55 -31.64 14.07
N GLU A 111 19.07 -31.16 12.94
CA GLU A 111 20.23 -31.72 12.26
C GLU A 111 21.49 -31.49 13.09
N ALA A 112 21.65 -30.30 13.67
CA ALA A 112 22.78 -30.01 14.54
C ALA A 112 22.84 -30.95 15.75
N LYS A 113 21.70 -31.28 16.34
CA LYS A 113 21.62 -32.23 17.47
C LYS A 113 21.99 -33.68 17.10
N LYS A 114 21.99 -34.05 15.82
CA LYS A 114 22.35 -35.40 15.35
C LYS A 114 23.85 -35.58 15.16
N SER A 115 24.61 -34.50 14.98
CA SER A 115 26.08 -34.54 14.78
C SER A 115 26.85 -34.22 16.07
N GLN A 116 28.11 -34.66 16.13
CA GLN A 116 29.06 -34.27 17.16
C GLN A 116 29.85 -33.04 16.71
N TRP A 117 30.12 -32.11 17.62
CA TRP A 117 30.73 -30.81 17.30
C TRP A 117 32.08 -30.61 18.00
N CYS A 118 33.04 -30.08 17.25
CA CYS A 118 34.37 -29.79 17.75
C CYS A 118 34.30 -28.75 18.89
N ASN A 119 34.89 -29.06 20.04
CA ASN A 119 34.89 -28.19 21.22
C ASN A 119 35.76 -26.93 21.07
N VAL A 120 36.37 -26.72 19.90
CA VAL A 120 37.24 -25.57 19.60
C VAL A 120 36.66 -24.70 18.51
N CYS A 121 36.25 -25.27 17.38
CA CYS A 121 35.89 -24.51 16.19
C CYS A 121 34.46 -24.75 15.70
N LEU A 122 33.67 -25.56 16.42
CA LEU A 122 32.26 -25.87 16.09
C LEU A 122 32.04 -26.47 14.70
N LYS A 123 33.09 -27.00 14.06
CA LYS A 123 32.94 -27.86 12.88
C LYS A 123 32.53 -29.27 13.30
N GLU A 124 31.93 -30.01 12.39
CA GLU A 124 31.59 -31.42 12.62
C GLU A 124 32.85 -32.19 13.03
N SER A 125 32.71 -32.94 14.12
CA SER A 125 33.81 -33.65 14.74
C SER A 125 33.90 -35.09 14.23
N ILE A 126 35.11 -35.52 13.91
CA ILE A 126 35.41 -36.90 13.51
C ILE A 126 36.17 -37.68 14.60
N PHE A 127 36.69 -36.97 15.61
CA PHE A 127 37.54 -37.53 16.65
C PHE A 127 36.89 -37.42 18.04
N TYR A 128 36.72 -38.56 18.72
CA TYR A 128 36.15 -38.64 20.07
C TYR A 128 37.21 -38.76 21.16
N CYS A 129 37.16 -37.86 22.14
CA CYS A 129 38.05 -37.90 23.31
C CYS A 129 37.35 -38.40 24.59
N CYS A 130 36.26 -37.80 25.04
CA CYS A 130 35.44 -38.35 26.14
C CYS A 130 34.04 -37.71 26.11
N TRP A 131 33.19 -38.02 27.09
CA TRP A 131 31.84 -37.46 27.19
C TRP A 131 31.84 -35.95 26.97
N ASN A 132 31.04 -35.49 26.01
CA ASN A 132 30.91 -34.08 25.63
C ASN A 132 32.24 -33.40 25.23
N THR A 133 33.23 -34.13 24.72
CA THR A 133 34.47 -33.54 24.17
C THR A 133 34.94 -34.28 22.93
N THR A 134 34.78 -33.62 21.79
CA THR A 134 35.11 -34.14 20.46
C THR A 134 35.84 -33.07 19.64
N TYR A 135 36.57 -33.47 18.60
CA TYR A 135 37.39 -32.58 17.76
C TYR A 135 37.29 -32.91 16.26
N CYS A 136 37.34 -31.88 15.41
CA CYS A 136 37.43 -32.08 13.96
C CYS A 136 38.86 -32.42 13.50
N SER A 137 39.89 -32.08 14.28
CA SER A 137 41.30 -32.31 13.95
C SER A 137 42.16 -32.50 15.20
N THR A 138 43.32 -33.13 15.04
CA THR A 138 44.36 -33.23 16.08
C THR A 138 44.89 -31.85 16.47
N GLU A 139 44.93 -30.90 15.54
CA GLU A 139 45.29 -29.51 15.82
C GLU A 139 44.31 -28.86 16.81
N CYS A 140 42.99 -29.05 16.62
CA CYS A 140 42.00 -28.57 17.58
C CYS A 140 42.15 -29.24 18.94
N GLN A 141 42.48 -30.53 18.96
CA GLN A 141 42.76 -31.22 20.21
C GLN A 141 43.97 -30.62 20.93
N HIS A 142 45.10 -30.41 20.25
CA HIS A 142 46.31 -29.84 20.86
C HIS A 142 46.04 -28.47 21.47
N LYS A 143 45.27 -27.63 20.76
CA LYS A 143 44.85 -26.30 21.25
C LYS A 143 44.03 -26.40 22.55
N HIS A 144 43.07 -27.33 22.62
CA HIS A 144 42.24 -27.50 23.81
C HIS A 144 42.90 -28.34 24.92
N TRP A 145 43.94 -29.10 24.61
CA TRP A 145 44.50 -30.13 25.49
C TRP A 145 44.97 -29.60 26.84
N ILE A 146 45.60 -28.43 26.87
CA ILE A 146 46.11 -27.81 28.10
C ILE A 146 45.00 -27.61 29.14
N LEU A 147 43.79 -27.25 28.69
CA LEU A 147 42.62 -27.10 29.54
C LEU A 147 41.92 -28.45 29.78
N HIS A 148 41.74 -29.23 28.71
CA HIS A 148 41.00 -30.49 28.76
C HIS A 148 41.66 -31.57 29.62
N ARG A 149 43.00 -31.66 29.65
CA ARG A 149 43.74 -32.70 30.37
C ARG A 149 43.41 -32.76 31.87
N LEU A 150 43.02 -31.64 32.46
CA LEU A 150 42.66 -31.53 33.88
C LEU A 150 41.32 -32.20 34.20
N SER A 151 40.43 -32.33 33.21
CA SER A 151 39.07 -32.87 33.36
C SER A 151 38.81 -34.08 32.44
N CYS A 152 39.83 -34.58 31.75
CA CYS A 152 39.72 -35.68 30.80
C CYS A 152 39.38 -36.99 31.53
N ARG A 153 38.19 -37.55 31.21
CA ARG A 153 37.71 -38.80 31.83
C ARG A 153 38.49 -40.04 31.39
N ARG A 154 39.24 -39.99 30.29
CA ARG A 154 40.11 -41.10 29.86
C ARG A 154 41.41 -41.20 30.68
N GLY A 155 41.87 -40.08 31.25
CA GLY A 155 43.08 -40.04 32.09
C GLY A 155 42.92 -40.78 33.42
N ASN A 156 41.71 -40.82 33.98
CA ASN A 156 41.46 -41.47 35.27
C ASN A 156 41.28 -43.00 35.19
N ASN A 157 41.01 -43.58 34.01
CA ASN A 157 40.76 -45.02 33.85
C ASN A 157 42.02 -45.83 33.51
N ARG A 158 43.20 -45.19 33.44
CA ARG A 158 44.49 -45.86 33.20
C ARG A 158 45.49 -45.57 34.32
N ALA A 159 45.13 -45.93 35.55
CA ALA A 159 46.12 -46.07 36.62
C ALA A 159 46.97 -47.35 36.42
N ALA A 160 47.66 -47.47 35.27
CA ALA A 160 48.67 -48.52 35.00
C ALA A 160 49.48 -48.23 33.72
N SER A 161 50.06 -47.04 33.57
CA SER A 161 51.25 -46.87 32.71
C SER A 161 51.97 -45.58 33.05
N LYS A 162 53.03 -45.71 33.85
CA LYS A 162 54.05 -44.66 33.98
C LYS A 162 54.82 -44.63 32.67
N ASN A 163 54.62 -43.58 31.88
CA ASN A 163 55.65 -43.05 31.00
C ASN A 163 55.37 -41.56 30.77
N ASN A 164 56.35 -40.74 31.16
CA ASN A 164 56.42 -39.33 30.85
C ASN A 164 56.56 -39.19 29.33
N ASN A 165 55.48 -38.82 28.67
CA ASN A 165 55.48 -38.06 27.44
C ASN A 165 54.09 -37.43 27.30
N ASP A 166 54.05 -36.16 26.89
CA ASP A 166 52.87 -35.36 26.58
C ASP A 166 52.09 -35.88 25.35
N ASP A 167 51.97 -37.21 25.24
CA ASP A 167 51.43 -37.90 24.09
C ASP A 167 49.91 -37.81 24.08
N ILE A 168 49.41 -36.92 23.22
CA ILE A 168 48.04 -36.88 22.74
C ILE A 168 47.68 -38.25 22.11
N LYS A 169 47.24 -39.22 22.91
CA LYS A 169 46.89 -40.59 22.48
C LYS A 169 45.48 -41.01 22.83
N CYS A 170 44.56 -40.04 22.87
CA CYS A 170 43.19 -40.27 23.35
C CYS A 170 42.12 -39.93 22.31
N ILE A 171 42.26 -40.38 21.06
CA ILE A 171 41.21 -40.26 20.05
C ILE A 171 40.79 -41.63 19.53
N GLN A 172 39.48 -41.83 19.40
CA GLN A 172 38.87 -42.85 18.53
C GLN A 172 38.08 -42.13 17.44
N ILE A 173 38.03 -42.69 16.23
CA ILE A 173 37.16 -42.16 15.16
C ILE A 173 35.70 -42.43 15.55
N ILE A 174 34.85 -41.42 15.46
CA ILE A 174 33.41 -41.55 15.72
C ILE A 174 32.78 -42.39 14.60
N PRO A 175 32.08 -43.49 14.90
CA PRO A 175 31.25 -44.16 13.90
C PRO A 175 30.14 -43.20 13.46
N VAL A 176 30.17 -42.78 12.21
CA VAL A 176 29.09 -41.98 11.60
C VAL A 176 27.90 -42.92 11.37
N HIS A 177 27.07 -43.14 12.40
CA HIS A 177 25.78 -43.80 12.22
C HIS A 177 24.82 -42.77 11.62
N ARG A 178 24.75 -42.76 10.29
CA ARG A 178 23.77 -41.98 9.53
C ARG A 178 22.47 -42.80 9.47
N ASP A 179 21.81 -42.98 10.61
CA ASP A 179 20.52 -43.65 10.66
C ASP A 179 19.40 -42.63 10.43
N ALA A 180 18.75 -42.78 9.28
CA ALA A 180 17.45 -42.19 9.00
C ALA A 180 16.44 -42.78 9.98
N LEU A 181 15.93 -41.94 10.89
CA LEU A 181 14.69 -42.23 11.60
C LEU A 181 13.62 -41.28 11.07
N ASP A 182 12.71 -41.89 10.32
CA ASP A 182 11.37 -41.39 10.00
C ASP A 182 10.75 -40.77 11.25
N ILE A 183 10.44 -39.48 11.16
CA ILE A 183 9.50 -38.84 12.08
C ILE A 183 8.18 -38.83 11.32
N SER A 184 7.35 -39.83 11.60
CA SER A 184 5.93 -39.83 11.29
C SER A 184 5.30 -38.54 11.81
N SER A 185 4.65 -37.81 10.91
CA SER A 185 3.81 -36.67 11.20
C SER A 185 2.57 -37.12 11.96
N ASP A 186 2.54 -36.90 13.28
CA ASP A 186 1.30 -36.84 14.05
C ASP A 186 0.71 -35.42 13.90
N GLU A 187 -0.39 -35.31 13.15
CA GLU A 187 -1.32 -34.17 13.20
C GLU A 187 -2.16 -34.23 14.48
N PRO A 188 -2.35 -33.12 15.22
CA PRO A 188 -3.44 -33.03 16.16
C PRO A 188 -4.68 -32.39 15.51
N ASN A 189 -5.81 -33.07 15.77
CA ASN A 189 -7.20 -32.69 15.55
C ASN A 189 -7.56 -31.30 16.14
#